data_AF-R4K750-F1
#
_entry.id   AF-R4K750-F1
#
_cell.length_a   1.000
_cell.length_b   1.000
_cell.length_c   1.000
_cell.angle_alpha   90.00
_cell.angle_beta   90.00
_cell.angle_gamma   90.00
#
_symmetry.space_group_name_H-M   'P 1'
#
loop_
_entity.id
_entity.type
_entity.pdbx_description
1 polymer ?
#
loop_
_entity_poly.entity_id
_entity_poly.type
_entity_poly.pdbx_seq_one_letter_code
_entity_poly.pdbx_strand_id
1 'polypeptide(L)'
;MISEQDAKIAIIASGNEISKNDLIKRINSLDENTKQQIYLKTGDMLRKNKFNPSKELELMHKELKKTANDFNIHPAVLYYVYMTKLDIK
;
A
#
# COMPACT_ATOMS: atom_id res chain seq x y z
N MET A 1 13.95 -6.93 -4.30
CA MET A 1 13.21 -8.20 -4.27
C MET A 1 11.95 -7.98 -3.43
N ILE A 2 10.80 -8.56 -3.80
CA ILE A 2 9.56 -8.36 -3.02
C ILE A 2 9.66 -9.15 -1.72
N SER A 3 9.59 -8.46 -0.58
CA SER A 3 9.64 -9.05 0.75
C SER A 3 8.36 -9.82 1.03
N GLU A 4 8.49 -11.07 1.48
CA GLU A 4 7.33 -11.91 1.79
C GLU A 4 6.53 -11.38 2.98
N GLN A 5 7.22 -10.79 3.96
CA GLN A 5 6.59 -10.21 5.13
C GLN A 5 5.78 -8.96 4.76
N ASP A 6 6.33 -8.07 3.93
CA ASP A 6 5.64 -6.85 3.52
C ASP A 6 4.44 -7.13 2.62
N ALA A 7 4.54 -8.14 1.76
CA ALA A 7 3.40 -8.61 0.97
C ALA A 7 2.26 -9.11 1.87
N LYS A 8 2.58 -9.88 2.93
CA LYS A 8 1.57 -10.35 3.90
C LYS A 8 0.89 -9.18 4.62
N ILE A 9 1.67 -8.21 5.10
CA ILE A 9 1.13 -7.03 5.80
C ILE A 9 0.23 -6.20 4.86
N ALA A 10 0.65 -6.00 3.60
CA ALA A 10 -0.14 -5.26 2.62
C ALA A 10 -1.47 -5.93 2.28
N ILE A 11 -1.49 -7.27 2.20
CA ILE A 11 -2.72 -8.04 1.98
C ILE A 11 -3.68 -7.85 3.17
N ILE A 12 -3.17 -7.97 4.41
CA ILE A 12 -3.96 -7.79 5.63
C ILE A 12 -4.53 -6.36 5.71
N ALA A 13 -3.69 -5.33 5.52
CA ALA A 13 -4.10 -3.93 5.52
C ALA A 13 -5.17 -3.61 4.46
N SER A 14 -5.20 -4.40 3.37
CA SER A 14 -6.18 -4.28 2.31
C SER A 14 -7.48 -5.07 2.53
N GLY A 15 -7.65 -5.75 3.67
CA GLY A 15 -8.83 -6.56 3.95
C GLY A 15 -8.79 -7.95 3.32
N ASN A 16 -7.59 -8.47 2.99
CA ASN A 16 -7.38 -9.79 2.39
C ASN A 16 -8.09 -10.02 1.03
N GLU A 17 -8.33 -8.95 0.27
CA GLU A 17 -9.08 -8.99 -1.01
C GLU A 17 -8.22 -9.44 -2.22
N ILE A 18 -6.91 -9.71 -2.05
CA ILE A 18 -5.99 -10.03 -3.15
C ILE A 18 -4.97 -11.12 -2.80
N SER A 19 -4.60 -11.95 -3.78
CA SER A 19 -3.54 -12.94 -3.65
C SER A 19 -2.13 -12.31 -3.71
N LYS A 20 -1.12 -12.98 -3.13
CA LYS A 20 0.29 -12.56 -3.23
C LYS A 20 0.74 -12.41 -4.69
N ASN A 21 0.36 -13.36 -5.55
CA ASN A 21 0.76 -13.34 -6.96
C ASN A 21 0.13 -12.18 -7.73
N ASP A 22 -1.13 -11.86 -7.47
CA ASP A 22 -1.79 -10.74 -8.12
C ASP A 22 -1.27 -9.39 -7.60
N LEU A 23 -0.93 -9.30 -6.32
CA LEU A 23 -0.25 -8.14 -5.75
C LEU A 23 1.07 -7.87 -6.49
N ILE A 24 1.91 -8.91 -6.64
CA ILE A 24 3.20 -8.82 -7.34
C ILE A 24 3.01 -8.37 -8.79
N LYS A 25 2.07 -8.99 -9.52
CA LYS A 25 1.77 -8.61 -10.92
C LYS A 25 1.37 -7.15 -11.04
N ARG A 26 0.46 -6.68 -10.16
CA ARG A 26 0.00 -5.29 -10.17
C ARG A 26 1.13 -4.31 -9.86
N ILE A 27 1.96 -4.58 -8.86
CA ILE A 27 3.12 -3.71 -8.53
C ILE A 27 4.10 -3.63 -9.70
N ASN A 28 4.41 -4.76 -10.34
CA ASN A 28 5.34 -4.81 -11.46
C ASN A 28 4.79 -4.13 -12.72
N SER A 29 3.47 -3.99 -12.85
CA SER A 29 2.85 -3.24 -13.95
C SER A 29 2.89 -1.72 -13.78
N LEU A 30 3.25 -1.22 -12.58
CA LEU A 30 3.37 0.22 -12.33
C LEU A 30 4.74 0.74 -12.77
N ASP A 31 4.75 1.88 -13.44
CA ASP A 31 5.97 2.65 -13.68
C ASP A 31 6.44 3.36 -12.40
N GLU A 32 7.71 3.80 -12.39
CA GLU A 32 8.32 4.44 -11.22
C GLU A 32 7.68 5.78 -10.85
N ASN A 33 7.16 6.54 -11.81
CA ASN A 33 6.47 7.79 -11.50
C ASN A 33 5.15 7.50 -10.78
N THR A 34 4.38 6.51 -11.24
CA THR A 34 3.15 6.08 -10.55
C THR A 34 3.46 5.56 -9.14
N LYS A 35 4.51 4.76 -8.96
CA LYS A 35 4.95 4.30 -7.61
C LYS A 35 5.33 5.48 -6.71
N GLN A 36 5.99 6.50 -7.25
CA GLN A 36 6.35 7.70 -6.50
C GLN A 36 5.12 8.51 -6.07
N GLN A 37 4.13 8.67 -6.96
CA GLN A 37 2.86 9.35 -6.62
C GLN A 37 2.09 8.60 -5.54
N ILE A 38 2.02 7.26 -5.64
CA ILE A 38 1.41 6.40 -4.63
C ILE A 38 2.09 6.58 -3.27
N TYR A 39 3.42 6.56 -3.23
CA TYR A 39 4.18 6.75 -1.99
C TYR A 39 3.85 8.09 -1.31
N LEU A 40 3.88 9.18 -2.08
CA LEU A 40 3.60 10.53 -1.55
C LEU A 40 2.16 10.65 -1.04
N LYS A 41 1.18 10.25 -1.86
CA LYS A 41 -0.25 10.33 -1.48
C LYS A 41 -0.59 9.45 -0.29
N THR A 42 -0.06 8.23 -0.23
CA THR A 42 -0.27 7.32 0.89
C THR A 42 0.36 7.90 2.16
N GLY A 43 1.60 8.41 2.07
CA GLY A 43 2.26 9.06 3.21
C GLY A 43 1.53 10.31 3.71
N ASP A 44 0.96 11.11 2.84
CA ASP A 44 0.16 12.28 3.21
C ASP A 44 -1.15 11.89 3.89
N MET A 45 -1.84 10.88 3.36
CA MET A 45 -3.07 10.34 3.96
C MET A 45 -2.81 9.81 5.37
N LEU A 46 -1.74 9.03 5.57
CA LEU A 46 -1.40 8.47 6.88
C LEU A 46 -1.05 9.56 7.89
N ARG A 47 -0.26 10.56 7.47
CA ARG A 47 0.09 11.71 8.32
C ARG A 47 -1.14 12.54 8.71
N LYS A 48 -2.03 12.82 7.77
CA LYS A 48 -3.26 13.60 8.02
C LYS A 48 -4.17 12.91 9.02
N ASN A 49 -4.30 11.59 8.92
CA ASN A 49 -5.16 10.79 9.77
C ASN A 49 -4.47 10.34 11.07
N LYS A 50 -3.21 10.72 11.31
CA LYS A 50 -2.38 10.33 12.46
C LYS A 50 -2.29 8.81 12.67
N PHE A 51 -2.43 8.02 11.60
CA PHE A 51 -2.34 6.57 11.70
C PHE A 51 -0.92 6.14 12.04
N ASN A 52 -0.80 5.17 12.95
CA ASN A 52 0.41 4.42 13.16
C ASN A 52 0.37 3.12 12.34
N PRO A 53 1.12 3.01 11.23
CA PRO A 53 1.10 1.85 10.35
C PRO A 53 1.46 0.53 11.05
N SER A 54 2.22 0.62 12.15
CA SER A 54 2.66 -0.52 12.94
C SER A 54 1.59 -1.05 13.91
N LYS A 55 0.55 -0.27 14.22
CA LYS A 55 -0.42 -0.56 15.29
C LYS A 55 -1.87 -0.56 14.83
N GLU A 56 -2.18 0.04 13.68
CA GLU A 56 -3.56 0.36 13.27
C GLU A 56 -3.93 -0.16 11.88
N LEU A 57 -3.33 -1.29 11.46
CA LEU A 57 -3.49 -1.87 10.12
C LEU A 57 -4.96 -2.05 9.70
N GLU A 58 -5.82 -2.51 10.62
CA GLU A 58 -7.24 -2.75 10.34
C GLU A 58 -8.05 -1.46 10.23
N LEU A 59 -7.68 -0.41 10.99
CA LEU A 59 -8.35 0.89 10.97
C LEU A 59 -8.03 1.67 9.69
N MET A 60 -6.90 1.37 9.06
CA MET A 60 -6.44 2.01 7.84
C MET A 60 -7.19 1.56 6.58
N HIS A 61 -7.87 0.42 6.61
CA HIS A 61 -8.49 -0.19 5.43
C HIS A 61 -9.42 0.78 4.67
N LYS A 62 -10.27 1.52 5.40
CA LYS A 62 -11.26 2.44 4.80
C LYS A 62 -10.58 3.59 4.04
N GLU A 63 -9.56 4.19 4.64
CA GLU A 63 -8.83 5.33 4.05
C GLU A 63 -7.89 4.89 2.92
N LEU A 64 -7.29 3.70 3.06
CA LEU A 64 -6.56 3.05 1.97
C LEU A 64 -7.48 2.75 0.79
N LYS A 65 -8.70 2.24 1.02
CA LYS A 65 -9.68 1.95 -0.03
C LYS A 65 -10.12 3.21 -0.78
N LYS A 66 -10.35 4.30 -0.05
CA LYS A 66 -10.64 5.61 -0.64
C LYS A 66 -9.50 6.10 -1.52
N THR A 67 -8.28 6.09 -0.99
CA THR A 67 -7.09 6.50 -1.75
C THR A 67 -6.85 5.59 -2.96
N ALA A 68 -7.12 4.29 -2.84
CA ALA A 68 -6.93 3.32 -3.91
C ALA A 68 -7.86 3.58 -5.10
N ASN A 69 -9.09 4.01 -4.81
CA ASN A 69 -10.05 4.42 -5.82
C ASN A 69 -9.58 5.65 -6.61
N ASP A 70 -8.94 6.63 -5.96
CA ASP A 70 -8.38 7.81 -6.65
C ASP A 70 -7.33 7.43 -7.72
N PHE A 71 -6.61 6.33 -7.48
CA PHE A 71 -5.59 5.78 -8.38
C PHE A 71 -6.10 4.65 -9.27
N ASN A 72 -7.36 4.22 -9.12
CA ASN A 72 -7.92 3.03 -9.76
C ASN A 72 -7.05 1.77 -9.59
N ILE A 73 -6.52 1.56 -8.39
CA ILE A 73 -5.69 0.39 -8.04
C ILE A 73 -6.22 -0.35 -6.82
N HIS A 74 -5.64 -1.51 -6.53
CA HIS A 74 -6.00 -2.27 -5.33
C HIS A 74 -5.37 -1.65 -4.07
N PRO A 75 -6.06 -1.58 -2.92
CA PRO A 75 -5.52 -0.97 -1.68
C PRO A 75 -4.21 -1.61 -1.19
N ALA A 76 -4.05 -2.92 -1.38
CA ALA A 76 -2.80 -3.62 -1.07
C ALA A 76 -1.60 -3.07 -1.84
N VAL A 77 -1.80 -2.62 -3.08
CA VAL A 77 -0.74 -2.06 -3.92
C VAL A 77 -0.26 -0.74 -3.35
N LEU A 78 -1.18 0.13 -2.90
CA LEU A 78 -0.83 1.38 -2.20
C LEU A 78 0.05 1.11 -0.99
N TYR A 79 -0.43 0.21 -0.12
CA TYR A 79 0.25 -0.09 1.14
C TYR A 79 1.64 -0.69 0.92
N TYR A 80 1.75 -1.64 -0.02
CA TYR A 80 3.02 -2.28 -0.36
C TYR A 80 4.05 -1.28 -0.93
N VAL A 81 3.64 -0.43 -1.87
CA VAL A 81 4.52 0.60 -2.46
C VAL A 81 4.97 1.61 -1.40
N TYR A 82 4.09 1.96 -0.47
CA TYR A 82 4.44 2.84 0.64
C TYR A 82 5.51 2.23 1.57
N MET A 83 5.30 0.99 2.02
CA MET A 83 6.23 0.27 2.91
C MET A 83 7.62 0.09 2.28
N THR A 84 7.66 -0.37 1.02
CA THR A 84 8.95 -0.63 0.35
C THR A 84 9.80 0.61 0.12
N LYS A 85 9.20 1.80 0.04
CA LYS A 85 9.94 3.08 -0.05
C LYS A 85 10.42 3.57 1.32
N LEU A 86 9.83 3.12 2.43
CA LEU A 86 10.31 3.42 3.79
C LEU A 86 11.58 2.62 4.14
N ASP A 87 11.69 1.37 3.67
CA ASP A 87 12.84 0.50 3.93
C ASP A 87 14.10 0.87 3.14
N ILE A 88 14.00 1.74 2.12
CA ILE A 88 15.14 2.22 1.31
C ILE A 88 15.84 3.43 1.97
N LYS A 89 15.54 3.74 3.24
CA LYS A 89 16.21 4.81 4.00
C LYS A 89 17.53 4.40 4.63
#